data_AF-A0AAD6J8K6-F1
#
_entry.id   AF-A0AAD6J8K6-F1
#
_cell.length_a   1.000
_cell.length_b   1.000
_cell.length_c   1.000
_cell.angle_alpha   90.00
_cell.angle_beta   90.00
_cell.angle_gamma   90.00
#
_symmetry.space_group_name_H-M   'P 1'
#
loop_
_entity.id
_entity.type
_entity.pdbx_description
1 polymer ?
#
loop_
_entity_poly.entity_id
_entity_poly.type
_entity_poly.pdbx_seq_one_letter_code
_entity_poly.pdbx_strand_id
1 'polypeptide(L)' 'MTKRTKKAGIVGKYGTRYGASLRKQIKKMEVSQHSKFFCEFCGKYAVKRKGCWYLGLQGLW' A
#
# COMPACT_ATOMS: atom_id res chain seq x y z
N MET A 1 -19.40 -1.30 -10.88
CA MET A 1 -17.93 -1.05 -10.85
C MET A 1 -17.22 -2.08 -11.72
N THR A 2 -16.61 -1.67 -12.83
CA THR A 2 -15.89 -2.60 -13.71
C THR A 2 -14.45 -2.75 -13.23
N LYS A 3 -13.93 -3.98 -13.23
CA LYS A 3 -12.55 -4.25 -12.83
C LYS A 3 -11.61 -3.79 -13.95
N ARG A 4 -10.92 -2.66 -13.75
CA ARG A 4 -10.01 -2.06 -14.76
C ARG A 4 -8.88 -2.97 -15.23
N THR A 5 -8.39 -3.88 -14.38
CA THR A 5 -7.27 -4.78 -14.75
C THR A 5 -7.48 -6.20 -14.27
N LYS A 6 -7.18 -7.19 -15.12
CA LYS A 6 -7.27 -8.62 -14.75
C LYS A 6 -6.10 -9.06 -13.85
N LYS A 7 -4.86 -8.69 -14.21
CA LYS A 7 -3.62 -9.19 -13.56
C LYS A 7 -2.77 -8.08 -12.91
N ALA A 8 -2.59 -6.94 -13.57
CA ALA A 8 -1.59 -5.94 -13.18
C ALA A 8 -1.91 -5.22 -11.85
N GLY A 9 -3.17 -4.81 -11.62
CA GLY A 9 -3.55 -4.07 -10.42
C GLY A 9 -2.78 -2.75 -10.29
N ILE A 10 -2.28 -2.46 -9.08
CA ILE A 10 -1.58 -1.22 -8.73
C ILE A 10 -0.29 -0.99 -9.54
N VAL A 11 0.34 -2.08 -10.00
CA VAL A 11 1.58 -2.07 -10.81
C VAL A 11 1.31 -1.69 -12.27
N GLY A 12 0.06 -1.43 -12.65
CA GLY A 12 -0.30 -0.91 -13.97
C GLY A 12 0.42 0.40 -14.33
N LYS A 13 0.84 1.19 -13.34
CA LYS A 13 1.61 2.44 -13.53
C LYS A 13 2.94 2.26 -14.26
N TYR A 14 3.53 1.06 -14.21
CA TYR A 14 4.82 0.78 -14.86
C TYR A 14 4.66 0.35 -16.34
N GLY A 15 3.44 0.03 -16.79
CA GLY A 15 3.19 -0.42 -18.16
C GLY A 15 3.94 -1.70 -18.51
N THR A 16 4.62 -1.70 -19.67
CA THR A 16 5.45 -2.80 -20.19
C THR A 16 6.87 -2.83 -19.62
N ARG A 17 7.28 -1.82 -18.85
CA ARG A 17 8.65 -1.69 -18.34
C ARG A 17 8.97 -2.72 -17.24
N TYR A 18 10.24 -3.09 -17.13
CA TYR A 18 10.82 -3.96 -16.09
C TYR A 18 10.41 -5.45 -16.11
N GLY A 19 9.60 -5.89 -17.08
CA GLY A 19 9.24 -7.31 -17.22
C GLY A 19 8.22 -7.81 -16.17
N ALA A 20 7.78 -9.06 -16.31
CA ALA A 20 6.66 -9.59 -15.51
C ALA A 20 7.07 -10.07 -14.10
N SER A 21 8.30 -10.57 -13.92
CA SER A 21 8.81 -11.08 -12.65
C SER A 21 8.93 -9.97 -11.60
N LEU A 22 9.64 -8.89 -11.93
CA LEU A 22 9.84 -7.74 -11.05
C LEU A 22 8.50 -7.09 -10.66
N ARG A 23 7.58 -6.94 -11.63
CA ARG A 23 6.23 -6.40 -11.38
C ARG A 23 5.41 -7.25 -10.41
N LYS A 24 5.56 -8.59 -10.43
CA LYS A 24 4.87 -9.47 -9.46
C LYS A 24 5.40 -9.29 -8.04
N GLN A 25 6.71 -9.10 -7.87
CA GLN A 25 7.32 -8.85 -6.55
C GLN A 25 6.90 -7.49 -6.00
N ILE A 26 7.01 -6.43 -6.81
CA ILE A 26 6.61 -5.06 -6.43
C ILE A 26 5.12 -5.01 -6.08
N LYS A 27 4.25 -5.74 -6.80
CA LYS A 27 2.82 -5.81 -6.48
C LYS A 27 2.57 -6.23 -5.04
N LYS A 28 3.30 -7.23 -4.53
CA LYS A 28 3.13 -7.71 -3.15
C LYS A 28 3.55 -6.63 -2.14
N MET A 29 4.66 -5.96 -2.40
CA MET A 29 5.20 -4.90 -1.53
C MET A 29 4.33 -3.63 -1.55
N GLU A 30 3.82 -3.23 -2.71
CA GLU A 30 2.97 -2.04 -2.80
C GLU A 30 1.60 -2.25 -2.18
N VAL A 31 1.02 -3.46 -2.28
CA VAL A 31 -0.26 -3.77 -1.64
C VAL A 31 -0.15 -3.70 -0.13
N SER A 32 0.92 -4.26 0.46
CA SER A 32 1.15 -4.16 1.91
C SER A 32 1.52 -2.75 2.36
N GLN A 33 2.12 -1.93 1.49
CA GLN A 33 2.43 -0.54 1.83
C GLN A 33 1.20 0.37 1.79
N HIS A 34 0.31 0.18 0.80
CA HIS A 34 -0.89 1.00 0.61
C HIS A 34 -2.11 0.48 1.40
N SER A 35 -1.99 -0.63 2.13
CA SER A 35 -3.03 -1.07 3.05
C SER A 35 -3.13 -0.14 4.26
N LYS A 36 -4.36 0.13 4.67
CA LYS A 36 -4.62 0.79 5.96
C LYS A 36 -4.47 -0.25 7.06
N PHE A 37 -3.67 0.05 8.07
CA PHE A 37 -3.48 -0.83 9.22
C PHE A 37 -4.42 -0.46 10.36
N PHE A 38 -4.69 -1.46 11.21
CA PHE A 38 -5.47 -1.29 12.43
C PHE A 38 -4.66 -0.49 13.45
N CYS A 39 -5.30 0.49 14.08
CA CYS A 39 -4.76 1.27 15.17
C CYS A 39 -5.19 0.64 16.49
N GLU A 40 -4.26 0.07 17.26
CA GLU A 40 -4.55 -0.55 18.56
C GLU A 40 -5.07 0.45 19.60
N PHE A 41 -4.74 1.74 19.45
CA PHE A 41 -5.18 2.80 20.37
C PHE A 41 -6.58 3.33 20.05
N CYS A 42 -6.90 3.44 18.76
CA CYS A 42 -8.06 4.18 18.29
C CYS A 42 -9.12 3.30 17.62
N GLY A 43 -8.87 1.99 17.49
CA GLY A 43 -9.81 0.99 16.96
C GLY A 43 -10.16 1.13 15.49
N LYS A 44 -9.54 2.09 14.78
CA LYS A 44 -9.87 2.44 13.38
C LYS A 44 -8.76 2.00 12.43
N TYR A 45 -9.15 1.55 11.24
CA TYR A 45 -8.23 1.31 10.12
C TYR A 45 -7.82 2.63 9.44
N ALA A 46 -6.98 3.41 10.11
CA ALA A 46 -6.58 4.74 9.65
C ALA A 46 -5.06 4.89 9.43
N VAL A 47 -4.25 3.95 9.92
CA VAL A 47 -2.79 4.09 9.91
C VAL A 47 -2.24 3.81 8.52
N LYS A 48 -1.44 4.75 7.98
CA LYS A 48 -0.71 4.63 6.71
C LYS A 48 0.79 4.70 6.99
N ARG A 49 1.60 3.88 6.31
CA ARG A 49 3.07 3.92 6.47
C ARG A 49 3.67 5.17 5.83
N LYS A 50 4.44 5.94 6.60
CA LYS A 50 5.36 6.97 6.11
C LYS A 50 6.68 6.87 6.89
N GLY A 51 7.57 5.95 6.50
CA GLY A 51 8.96 5.85 6.96
C GLY A 51 9.16 5.41 8.43
N CYS A 52 8.53 6.09 9.38
CA CYS A 52 8.40 5.76 10.78
C CYS A 52 6.92 5.51 11.08
N TRP A 53 6.60 4.55 11.95
CA TRP A 53 5.24 4.35 12.46
C TRP A 53 4.88 5.52 13.38
N TYR A 54 4.64 6.72 12.84
CA TYR A 54 3.98 7.75 13.63
C TYR A 54 2.52 7.33 13.74
N LEU A 55 2.15 6.89 14.93
CA LEU A 55 0.76 6.89 15.36
C LEU A 55 0.26 8.32 15.11
N GLY A 56 -0.74 8.43 14.24
CA GLY A 56 -1.41 9.69 13.99
C GLY A 56 -2.25 10.08 15.21
N LEU A 57 -1.57 10.53 16.27
CA LEU A 57 -2.09 11.32 17.36
C LEU A 57 -0.94 12.28 17.74
N GLN A 58 -1.09 13.51 17.25
CA GLN A 58 -0.78 14.75 17.95
C GLN A 58 0.14 14.64 19.17
N GLY A 59 1.34 15.22 19.04
CA GLY A 59 2.09 15.86 20.12
C GLY A 59 2.42 15.02 21.36
N LEU A 60 3.63 14.46 21.39
CA LEU A 60 4.56 14.57 22.51
C LEU A 60 5.89 13.93 22.06
N TRP A 61 6.89 14.82 21.97
CA TRP A 61 8.28 14.64 21.53
C TRP A 61 8.54 14.50 20.02
#